data_AF-J5KK06-F1
#
_entry.id   AF-J5KK06-F1
#
_cell.length_a   1.000
_cell.length_b   1.000
_cell.length_c   1.000
_cell.angle_alpha   90.00
_cell.angle_beta   90.00
_cell.angle_gamma   90.00
#
_symmetry.space_group_name_H-M   'P 1'
#
loop_
_entity.id
_entity.type
_entity.pdbx_description
1 polymer ?
#
loop_
_entity_poly.entity_id
_entity_poly.type
_entity_poly.pdbx_seq_one_letter_code
_entity_poly.pdbx_strand_id
1 'polypeptide(L)'
;MDYKNIKDQVDALNEKLDILENNGLEEVEPCIDVFEFNSNAERLKKKIQGGEKESVFFKNVFDTDDYYENISSYLQQTKTSIYYKIEKAGVSLDANKNLQESLKNIQNIMEILVVEYQILVKNSKKSLFFKDAAQKAKIKSLLAGLLKLKSRMKKILHLDSQVISNVVLENFKTIFTFFSNCIIIAKKRDDELLLVEIAGITDKIMAMINPVFSGKSLRTNELIYHYLIYELRELKATAIGENLA
;
A
#
# COMPACT_ATOMS: atom_id res chain seq x y z
N MET A 1 -29.94 10.44 7.68
CA MET A 1 -28.92 9.40 7.48
C MET A 1 -29.55 8.02 7.67
N ASP A 2 -29.27 7.05 6.79
CA ASP A 2 -29.80 5.69 6.93
C ASP A 2 -28.92 4.83 7.84
N TYR A 3 -29.20 4.89 9.13
CA TYR A 3 -28.49 4.11 10.13
C TYR A 3 -28.72 2.61 10.06
N LYS A 4 -29.80 2.14 9.40
CA LYS A 4 -30.07 0.71 9.26
C LYS A 4 -29.10 0.12 8.25
N ASN A 5 -28.99 0.75 7.08
CA ASN A 5 -28.02 0.38 6.06
C ASN A 5 -26.57 0.38 6.59
N ILE A 6 -26.19 1.40 7.38
CA ILE A 6 -24.84 1.42 8.01
C ILE A 6 -24.65 0.21 8.93
N LYS A 7 -25.66 -0.17 9.71
CA LYS A 7 -25.58 -1.33 10.59
C LYS A 7 -25.46 -2.64 9.79
N ASP A 8 -26.27 -2.81 8.76
CA ASP A 8 -26.25 -4.01 7.91
C ASP A 8 -24.87 -4.18 7.23
N GLN A 9 -24.23 -3.07 6.82
CA GLN A 9 -22.85 -3.07 6.30
C GLN A 9 -21.81 -3.44 7.37
N VAL A 10 -21.97 -2.94 8.60
CA VAL A 10 -21.10 -3.29 9.74
C VAL A 10 -21.18 -4.78 10.03
N ASP A 11 -22.38 -5.35 10.04
CA ASP A 11 -22.62 -6.76 10.33
C ASP A 11 -21.99 -7.64 9.23
N ALA A 12 -22.22 -7.31 7.96
CA ALA A 12 -21.61 -8.03 6.82
C ALA A 12 -20.06 -7.95 6.80
N LEU A 13 -19.49 -6.82 7.23
CA LEU A 13 -18.03 -6.67 7.34
C LEU A 13 -17.46 -7.50 8.49
N ASN A 14 -18.17 -7.65 9.60
CA ASN A 14 -17.71 -8.49 10.70
C ASN A 14 -17.55 -9.94 10.26
N GLU A 15 -18.54 -10.50 9.55
CA GLU A 15 -18.48 -11.88 9.06
C GLU A 15 -17.28 -12.11 8.12
N LYS A 16 -17.03 -11.15 7.20
CA LYS A 16 -15.87 -11.22 6.31
C LYS A 16 -14.54 -11.16 7.06
N LEU A 17 -14.45 -10.31 8.09
CA LEU A 17 -13.24 -10.19 8.89
C LEU A 17 -12.98 -11.45 9.72
N ASP A 18 -14.01 -12.11 10.22
CA ASP A 18 -13.85 -13.38 10.93
C ASP A 18 -13.16 -14.42 10.05
N ILE A 19 -13.48 -14.47 8.75
CA ILE A 19 -12.80 -15.36 7.79
C ILE A 19 -11.33 -14.95 7.64
N LEU A 20 -11.06 -13.66 7.39
CA LEU A 20 -9.70 -13.17 7.13
C LEU A 20 -8.78 -13.29 8.35
N GLU A 21 -9.29 -13.08 9.56
CA GLU A 21 -8.52 -13.22 10.81
C GLU A 21 -8.12 -14.69 11.08
N ASN A 22 -8.86 -15.64 10.53
CA ASN A 22 -8.60 -17.08 10.69
C ASN A 22 -7.73 -17.67 9.56
N ASN A 23 -7.20 -16.84 8.65
CA ASN A 23 -6.32 -17.30 7.57
C ASN A 23 -4.91 -17.71 8.04
N GLY A 24 -4.60 -17.59 9.34
CA GLY A 24 -3.36 -18.13 9.92
C GLY A 24 -2.10 -17.30 9.67
N LEU A 25 -2.23 -16.05 9.22
CA LEU A 25 -1.10 -15.12 9.12
C LEU A 25 -0.71 -14.61 10.52
N GLU A 26 0.57 -14.71 10.82
CA GLU A 26 1.19 -14.20 12.03
C GLU A 26 2.18 -13.07 11.70
N GLU A 27 2.68 -12.38 12.73
CA GLU A 27 3.69 -11.36 12.54
C GLU A 27 4.95 -11.97 11.94
N VAL A 28 5.51 -11.33 10.91
CA VAL A 28 6.70 -11.83 10.21
C VAL A 28 7.86 -10.87 10.41
N GLU A 29 9.01 -11.42 10.80
CA GLU A 29 10.26 -10.67 10.89
C GLU A 29 10.79 -10.31 9.50
N PRO A 30 11.50 -9.17 9.35
CA PRO A 30 12.13 -8.82 8.10
C PRO A 30 13.10 -9.89 7.60
N CYS A 31 13.11 -10.14 6.30
CA CYS A 31 14.02 -11.11 5.68
C CYS A 31 15.49 -10.65 5.58
N ILE A 32 15.76 -9.36 5.85
CA ILE A 32 17.08 -8.73 5.76
C ILE A 32 17.15 -7.57 6.75
N ASP A 33 18.34 -7.30 7.31
CA ASP A 33 18.54 -6.17 8.20
C ASP A 33 18.73 -4.83 7.45
N VAL A 34 18.54 -3.73 8.17
CA VAL A 34 18.61 -2.36 7.64
C VAL A 34 19.98 -2.03 7.04
N PHE A 35 21.07 -2.45 7.69
CA PHE A 35 22.42 -2.11 7.25
C PHE A 35 22.77 -2.87 5.97
N GLU A 36 22.44 -4.16 5.92
CA GLU A 36 22.65 -4.98 4.73
C GLU A 36 21.84 -4.44 3.54
N PHE A 37 20.55 -4.14 3.75
CA PHE A 37 19.70 -3.57 2.72
C PHE A 37 20.24 -2.24 2.19
N ASN A 38 20.58 -1.29 3.07
CA ASN A 38 21.09 0.02 2.66
C ASN A 38 22.41 -0.09 1.89
N SER A 39 23.32 -0.95 2.36
CA SER A 39 24.58 -1.21 1.65
C SER A 39 24.33 -1.78 0.25
N ASN A 40 23.38 -2.71 0.12
CA ASN A 40 22.98 -3.30 -1.16
C ASN A 40 22.32 -2.26 -2.09
N ALA A 41 21.42 -1.43 -1.58
CA ALA A 41 20.75 -0.37 -2.34
C ALA A 41 21.75 0.68 -2.86
N GLU A 42 22.66 1.16 -2.00
CA GLU A 42 23.72 2.10 -2.40
C GLU A 42 24.65 1.51 -3.46
N ARG A 43 25.02 0.24 -3.31
CA ARG A 43 25.84 -0.46 -4.32
C ARG A 43 25.12 -0.56 -5.66
N LEU A 44 23.81 -0.84 -5.65
CA LEU A 44 22.99 -0.90 -6.86
C LEU A 44 22.89 0.48 -7.54
N LYS A 45 22.61 1.54 -6.77
CA LYS A 45 22.56 2.92 -7.29
C LYS A 45 23.88 3.32 -7.95
N LYS A 46 25.02 3.09 -7.28
CA LYS A 46 26.36 3.35 -7.84
C LYS A 46 26.61 2.56 -9.12
N LYS A 47 26.18 1.29 -9.17
CA LYS A 47 26.32 0.44 -10.37
C LYS A 47 25.56 1.01 -11.57
N ILE A 48 24.32 1.46 -11.33
CA ILE A 48 23.43 2.00 -12.36
C ILE A 48 23.92 3.38 -12.84
N GLN A 49 24.32 4.26 -11.92
CA GLN A 49 24.80 5.61 -12.23
C GLN A 49 26.23 5.62 -12.79
N GLY A 50 27.08 4.70 -12.36
CA GLY A 50 28.51 4.64 -12.69
C GLY A 50 28.81 4.19 -14.12
N GLY A 51 27.80 3.98 -14.96
CA GLY A 51 27.99 3.64 -16.36
C GLY A 51 28.66 2.28 -16.58
N GLU A 52 28.47 1.32 -15.66
CA GLU A 52 28.82 -0.07 -15.95
C GLU A 52 28.15 -0.49 -17.26
N LYS A 53 28.88 -1.24 -18.09
CA LYS A 53 28.40 -1.64 -19.42
C LYS A 53 26.99 -2.21 -19.31
N GLU A 54 26.08 -1.56 -20.03
CA GLU A 54 24.70 -2.00 -20.17
C GLU A 54 24.67 -3.49 -20.46
N SER A 55 23.90 -4.23 -19.66
CA SER A 55 23.84 -5.68 -19.80
C SER A 55 23.31 -6.05 -21.19
N VAL A 56 23.78 -7.18 -21.73
CA VAL A 56 23.28 -7.70 -23.03
C VAL A 56 21.77 -7.86 -23.03
N PHE A 57 21.18 -8.24 -21.88
CA PHE A 57 19.73 -8.29 -21.70
C PHE A 57 19.08 -6.93 -21.99
N PHE A 58 19.58 -5.86 -21.36
CA PHE A 58 19.00 -4.52 -21.51
C PHE A 58 19.12 -4.00 -22.93
N LYS A 59 20.26 -4.21 -23.59
CA LYS A 59 20.40 -3.89 -25.02
C LYS A 59 19.35 -4.58 -25.88
N ASN A 60 19.15 -5.89 -25.67
CA ASN A 60 18.18 -6.65 -26.47
C ASN A 60 16.73 -6.22 -26.22
N VAL A 61 16.42 -5.70 -25.04
CA VAL A 61 15.07 -5.21 -24.71
C VAL A 61 14.86 -3.78 -25.20
N PHE A 62 15.88 -2.92 -25.09
CA PHE A 62 15.75 -1.49 -25.30
C PHE A 62 16.17 -1.03 -26.70
N ASP A 63 17.15 -1.67 -27.34
CA ASP A 63 17.67 -1.27 -28.66
C ASP A 63 16.92 -1.95 -29.82
N THR A 64 15.59 -2.03 -29.71
CA THR A 64 14.70 -2.58 -30.74
C THR A 64 13.66 -1.55 -31.19
N ASP A 65 13.08 -1.73 -32.37
CA ASP A 65 11.99 -0.87 -32.87
C ASP A 65 10.74 -1.03 -31.99
N ASP A 66 10.47 -2.24 -31.51
CA ASP A 66 9.33 -2.58 -30.63
C ASP A 66 9.68 -2.46 -29.12
N TYR A 67 10.64 -1.61 -28.75
CA TYR A 67 11.16 -1.57 -27.37
C TYR A 67 10.06 -1.33 -26.32
N TYR A 68 9.05 -0.50 -26.60
CA TYR A 68 7.99 -0.22 -25.65
C TYR A 68 7.19 -1.48 -25.33
N GLU A 69 6.80 -2.24 -26.35
CA GLU A 69 6.05 -3.50 -26.17
C GLU A 69 6.89 -4.52 -25.38
N ASN A 70 8.18 -4.61 -25.69
CA ASN A 70 9.11 -5.45 -24.94
C ASN A 70 9.18 -5.03 -23.47
N ILE A 71 9.39 -3.74 -23.18
CA ILE A 71 9.44 -3.22 -21.81
C ILE A 71 8.13 -3.46 -21.07
N SER A 72 6.99 -3.13 -21.68
CA SER A 72 5.67 -3.30 -21.06
C SER A 72 5.40 -4.78 -20.74
N SER A 73 5.79 -5.70 -21.62
CA SER A 73 5.73 -7.14 -21.35
C SER A 73 6.58 -7.53 -20.13
N TYR A 74 7.82 -7.05 -20.03
CA TYR A 74 8.68 -7.33 -18.88
C TYR A 74 8.20 -6.66 -17.58
N LEU A 75 7.63 -5.45 -17.64
CA LEU A 75 6.98 -4.79 -16.51
C LEU A 75 5.81 -5.63 -16.00
N GLN A 76 4.95 -6.10 -16.90
CA GLN A 76 3.81 -6.94 -16.57
C GLN A 76 4.25 -8.31 -16.03
N GLN A 77 5.31 -8.91 -16.55
CA GLN A 77 5.92 -10.14 -16.01
C GLN A 77 6.48 -9.93 -14.60
N THR A 78 7.21 -8.82 -14.38
CA THR A 78 7.76 -8.47 -13.07
C THR A 78 6.65 -8.32 -12.03
N LYS A 79 5.60 -7.57 -12.38
CA LYS A 79 4.41 -7.40 -11.55
C LYS A 79 3.72 -8.73 -11.25
N THR A 80 3.49 -9.56 -12.27
CA THR A 80 2.84 -10.86 -12.11
C THR A 80 3.65 -11.80 -11.23
N SER A 81 4.98 -11.80 -11.37
CA SER A 81 5.89 -12.58 -10.53
C SER A 81 5.84 -12.17 -9.07
N ILE A 82 5.85 -10.86 -8.78
CA ILE A 82 5.69 -10.34 -7.42
C ILE A 82 4.33 -10.75 -6.85
N TYR A 83 3.26 -10.58 -7.62
CA TYR A 83 1.89 -10.88 -7.18
C TYR A 83 1.74 -12.36 -6.85
N TYR A 84 2.26 -13.24 -7.72
CA TYR A 84 2.28 -14.67 -7.48
C TYR A 84 3.05 -15.02 -6.20
N LYS A 85 4.20 -14.38 -5.94
CA LYS A 85 4.98 -14.61 -4.71
C LYS A 85 4.22 -14.15 -3.46
N ILE A 86 3.50 -13.04 -3.53
CA ILE A 86 2.64 -12.54 -2.44
C ILE A 86 1.51 -13.54 -2.15
N GLU A 87 0.81 -14.01 -3.17
CA GLU A 87 -0.28 -14.98 -3.01
C GLU A 87 0.23 -16.33 -2.47
N LYS A 88 1.39 -16.78 -2.97
CA LYS A 88 2.06 -17.98 -2.46
C LYS A 88 2.48 -17.83 -0.99
N ALA A 89 2.77 -16.62 -0.54
CA ALA A 89 3.08 -16.31 0.85
C ALA A 89 1.82 -16.16 1.74
N GLY A 90 0.62 -16.43 1.20
CA GLY A 90 -0.63 -16.50 1.95
C GLY A 90 -1.47 -15.22 1.94
N VAL A 91 -1.06 -14.19 1.20
CA VAL A 91 -1.81 -12.93 1.11
C VAL A 91 -2.62 -12.87 -0.18
N SER A 92 -3.95 -12.85 -0.06
CA SER A 92 -4.83 -12.60 -1.21
C SER A 92 -4.85 -11.12 -1.55
N LEU A 93 -4.37 -10.77 -2.75
CA LEU A 93 -4.31 -9.39 -3.23
C LEU A 93 -5.71 -8.77 -3.38
N ASP A 94 -6.68 -9.56 -3.86
CA ASP A 94 -8.06 -9.11 -3.98
C ASP A 94 -8.71 -8.86 -2.62
N ALA A 95 -8.50 -9.75 -1.65
CA ALA A 95 -8.99 -9.56 -0.29
C ALA A 95 -8.35 -8.31 0.35
N ASN A 96 -7.04 -8.15 0.20
CA ASN A 96 -6.30 -6.99 0.71
C ASN A 96 -6.84 -5.68 0.11
N LYS A 97 -7.02 -5.62 -1.22
CA LYS A 97 -7.58 -4.45 -1.90
C LYS A 97 -8.99 -4.12 -1.42
N ASN A 98 -9.87 -5.13 -1.37
CA ASN A 98 -11.25 -4.95 -0.90
C ASN A 98 -11.28 -4.48 0.57
N LEU A 99 -10.34 -4.94 1.38
CA LEU A 99 -10.20 -4.53 2.78
C LEU A 99 -9.75 -3.08 2.92
N GLN A 100 -8.80 -2.62 2.09
CA GLN A 100 -8.38 -1.21 2.05
C GLN A 100 -9.54 -0.28 1.61
N GLU A 101 -10.29 -0.68 0.58
CA GLU A 101 -11.48 0.07 0.13
C GLU A 101 -12.56 0.13 1.22
N SER A 102 -12.81 -1.00 1.90
CA SER A 102 -13.73 -1.07 3.03
C SER A 102 -13.28 -0.17 4.19
N LEU A 103 -11.99 -0.17 4.51
CA LEU A 103 -11.41 0.69 5.54
C LEU A 103 -11.64 2.18 5.23
N LYS A 104 -11.40 2.61 3.98
CA LYS A 104 -11.67 3.98 3.53
C LYS A 104 -13.16 4.33 3.66
N ASN A 105 -14.04 3.42 3.24
CA ASN A 105 -15.49 3.62 3.32
C ASN A 105 -15.97 3.79 4.76
N ILE A 106 -15.51 2.94 5.69
CA ILE A 106 -15.90 3.09 7.10
C ILE A 106 -15.35 4.37 7.72
N GLN A 107 -14.16 4.84 7.32
CA GLN A 107 -13.60 6.10 7.79
C GLN A 107 -14.47 7.28 7.35
N ASN A 108 -14.89 7.31 6.09
CA ASN A 108 -15.80 8.35 5.58
C ASN A 108 -17.15 8.33 6.34
N ILE A 109 -17.71 7.14 6.58
CA ILE A 109 -18.96 7.01 7.36
C ILE A 109 -18.76 7.54 8.80
N MET A 110 -17.65 7.18 9.45
CA MET A 110 -17.33 7.65 10.79
C MET A 110 -17.22 9.17 10.85
N GLU A 111 -16.57 9.81 9.87
CA GLU A 111 -16.45 11.26 9.79
C GLU A 111 -17.83 11.94 9.73
N ILE A 112 -18.73 11.44 8.88
CA ILE A 112 -20.09 11.98 8.77
C ILE A 112 -20.86 11.77 10.08
N LEU A 113 -20.75 10.59 10.71
CA LEU A 113 -21.40 10.30 12.00
C LEU A 113 -20.88 11.19 13.13
N VAL A 114 -19.58 11.52 13.15
CA VAL A 114 -19.00 12.46 14.11
C VAL A 114 -19.60 13.86 13.92
N VAL A 115 -19.71 14.33 12.68
CA VAL A 115 -20.33 15.63 12.37
C VAL A 115 -21.79 15.65 12.81
N GLU A 116 -22.56 14.61 12.48
CA GLU A 116 -23.98 14.53 12.87
C GLU A 116 -24.15 14.49 14.39
N TYR A 117 -23.30 13.75 15.10
CA TYR A 117 -23.28 13.74 16.55
C TYR A 117 -23.00 15.13 17.13
N GLN A 118 -22.02 15.86 16.59
CA GLN A 118 -21.68 17.22 17.04
C GLN A 118 -22.85 18.20 16.82
N ILE A 119 -23.56 18.10 15.71
CA ILE A 119 -24.76 18.91 15.42
C ILE A 119 -25.84 18.63 16.47
N LEU A 120 -26.12 17.35 16.78
CA LEU A 120 -27.09 16.98 17.81
C LEU A 120 -26.70 17.48 19.21
N VAL A 121 -25.41 17.46 19.55
CA VAL A 121 -24.91 18.03 20.81
C VAL A 121 -25.13 19.54 20.85
N LYS A 122 -24.81 20.27 19.77
CA LYS A 122 -25.04 21.73 19.68
C LYS A 122 -26.53 22.08 19.79
N ASN A 123 -27.40 21.33 19.10
CA ASN A 123 -28.83 21.61 19.07
C ASN A 123 -29.52 21.27 20.39
N SER A 124 -29.08 20.22 21.09
CA SER A 124 -29.64 19.85 22.41
C SER A 124 -29.36 20.87 23.52
N LYS A 125 -28.36 21.77 23.35
CA LYS A 125 -28.20 22.91 24.26
C LYS A 125 -29.36 23.92 24.17
N LYS A 126 -30.20 23.80 23.13
CA LYS A 126 -31.35 24.67 22.85
C LYS A 126 -32.71 23.94 22.94
N SER A 127 -32.72 22.63 23.22
CA SER A 127 -33.88 21.73 23.07
C SER A 127 -33.94 20.70 24.21
N LEU A 128 -35.11 20.56 24.85
CA LEU A 128 -35.40 19.64 25.97
C LEU A 128 -35.94 18.26 25.52
N PHE A 129 -35.85 17.90 24.23
CA PHE A 129 -36.55 16.72 23.70
C PHE A 129 -35.78 15.39 23.86
N PHE A 130 -36.46 14.37 24.38
CA PHE A 130 -35.95 12.99 24.54
C PHE A 130 -35.52 12.30 23.23
N LYS A 131 -36.03 12.72 22.07
CA LYS A 131 -35.65 12.17 20.75
C LYS A 131 -34.16 12.37 20.44
N ASP A 132 -33.57 13.48 20.88
CA ASP A 132 -32.16 13.79 20.67
C ASP A 132 -31.24 12.84 21.47
N ALA A 133 -31.70 12.38 22.64
CA ALA A 133 -30.94 11.46 23.48
C ALA A 133 -30.85 10.06 22.85
N ALA A 134 -31.96 9.53 22.34
CA ALA A 134 -32.00 8.24 21.66
C ALA A 134 -31.14 8.23 20.37
N GLN A 135 -31.21 9.30 19.57
CA GLN A 135 -30.40 9.41 18.35
C GLN A 135 -28.90 9.51 18.66
N LYS A 136 -28.51 10.30 19.68
CA LYS A 136 -27.11 10.35 20.15
C LYS A 136 -26.61 8.99 20.61
N ALA A 137 -27.41 8.24 21.36
CA ALA A 137 -27.06 6.90 21.81
C ALA A 137 -26.84 5.96 20.62
N LYS A 138 -27.71 6.03 19.60
CA LYS A 138 -27.57 5.26 18.35
C LYS A 138 -26.28 5.59 17.61
N ILE A 139 -25.96 6.87 17.41
CA ILE A 139 -24.72 7.28 16.72
C ILE A 139 -23.49 6.84 17.52
N LYS A 140 -23.49 6.99 18.85
CA LYS A 140 -22.38 6.50 19.70
C LYS A 140 -22.15 4.99 19.54
N SER A 141 -23.22 4.20 19.53
CA SER A 141 -23.14 2.75 19.35
C SER A 141 -22.57 2.38 17.98
N LEU A 142 -23.02 3.04 16.91
CA LEU A 142 -22.46 2.85 15.56
C LEU A 142 -20.98 3.23 15.48
N LEU A 143 -20.60 4.39 16.03
CA LEU A 143 -19.20 4.82 16.07
C LEU A 143 -18.31 3.82 16.82
N ALA A 144 -18.78 3.25 17.93
CA ALA A 144 -18.06 2.23 18.67
C ALA A 144 -17.86 0.95 17.84
N GLY A 145 -18.91 0.49 17.13
CA GLY A 145 -18.82 -0.67 16.23
C GLY A 145 -17.84 -0.44 15.07
N LEU A 146 -17.92 0.73 14.43
CA LEU A 146 -17.02 1.12 13.33
C LEU A 146 -15.57 1.27 13.79
N LEU A 147 -15.33 1.79 14.99
CA LEU A 147 -13.98 1.85 15.58
C LEU A 147 -13.39 0.45 15.80
N LYS A 148 -14.20 -0.50 16.27
CA LYS A 148 -13.78 -1.90 16.44
C LYS A 148 -13.42 -2.52 15.09
N LEU A 149 -14.28 -2.37 14.08
CA LEU A 149 -14.01 -2.82 12.71
C LEU A 149 -12.71 -2.22 12.16
N LYS A 150 -12.55 -0.90 12.27
CA LYS A 150 -11.34 -0.18 11.84
C LYS A 150 -10.08 -0.78 12.46
N SER A 151 -10.11 -1.11 13.75
CA SER A 151 -8.96 -1.72 14.43
C SER A 151 -8.66 -3.12 13.89
N ARG A 152 -9.69 -3.94 13.66
CA ARG A 152 -9.56 -5.29 13.09
C ARG A 152 -8.97 -5.26 11.69
N MET A 153 -9.56 -4.43 10.80
CA MET A 153 -9.09 -4.24 9.43
C MET A 153 -7.63 -3.80 9.38
N LYS A 154 -7.24 -2.83 10.22
CA LYS A 154 -5.84 -2.37 10.31
C LYS A 154 -4.89 -3.48 10.74
N LYS A 155 -5.30 -4.34 11.67
CA LYS A 155 -4.47 -5.47 12.11
C LYS A 155 -4.19 -6.44 10.96
N ILE A 156 -5.22 -6.81 10.19
CA ILE A 156 -5.07 -7.70 9.04
C ILE A 156 -4.20 -7.05 7.96
N LEU A 157 -4.49 -5.80 7.59
CA LEU A 157 -3.69 -5.07 6.60
C LEU A 157 -2.23 -4.92 7.03
N HIS A 158 -1.97 -4.75 8.32
CA HIS A 158 -0.62 -4.70 8.87
C HIS A 158 0.12 -6.03 8.66
N LEU A 159 -0.50 -7.18 8.99
CA LEU A 159 0.10 -8.50 8.77
C LEU A 159 0.35 -8.77 7.28
N ASP A 160 -0.65 -8.52 6.43
CA ASP A 160 -0.50 -8.64 4.97
C ASP A 160 0.68 -7.80 4.47
N SER A 161 0.79 -6.55 4.95
CA SER A 161 1.85 -5.65 4.52
C SER A 161 3.24 -6.06 4.99
N GLN A 162 3.39 -6.77 6.11
CA GLN A 162 4.69 -7.34 6.52
C GLN A 162 5.13 -8.41 5.53
N VAL A 163 4.22 -9.33 5.17
CA VAL A 163 4.48 -10.38 4.16
C VAL A 163 4.81 -9.76 2.80
N ILE A 164 4.01 -8.79 2.35
CA ILE A 164 4.24 -8.08 1.09
C ILE A 164 5.59 -7.37 1.11
N SER A 165 5.93 -6.70 2.21
CA SER A 165 7.21 -6.00 2.35
C SER A 165 8.39 -6.96 2.22
N ASN A 166 8.33 -8.13 2.84
CA ASN A 166 9.36 -9.16 2.69
C ASN A 166 9.48 -9.66 1.25
N VAL A 167 8.37 -9.94 0.58
CA VAL A 167 8.41 -10.31 -0.84
C VAL A 167 9.06 -9.20 -1.67
N VAL A 168 8.76 -7.93 -1.39
CA VAL A 168 9.36 -6.81 -2.12
C VAL A 168 10.85 -6.66 -1.79
N LEU A 169 11.27 -6.83 -0.52
CA LEU A 169 12.68 -6.82 -0.11
C LEU A 169 13.49 -7.90 -0.84
N GLU A 170 13.01 -9.14 -0.84
CA GLU A 170 13.66 -10.26 -1.54
C GLU A 170 13.79 -10.02 -3.05
N ASN A 171 12.88 -9.24 -3.64
CA ASN A 171 12.86 -8.93 -5.06
C ASN A 171 13.38 -7.53 -5.41
N PHE A 172 13.85 -6.78 -4.40
CA PHE A 172 14.19 -5.36 -4.54
C PHE A 172 15.24 -5.13 -5.62
N LYS A 173 16.31 -5.94 -5.63
CA LYS A 173 17.36 -5.85 -6.64
C LYS A 173 16.82 -5.94 -8.06
N THR A 174 15.90 -6.88 -8.32
CA THR A 174 15.31 -7.08 -9.65
C THR A 174 14.44 -5.90 -10.03
N ILE A 175 13.54 -5.49 -9.13
CA ILE A 175 12.63 -4.35 -9.33
C ILE A 175 13.44 -3.07 -9.60
N PHE A 176 14.34 -2.74 -8.69
CA PHE A 176 15.11 -1.50 -8.71
C PHE A 176 16.01 -1.43 -9.95
N THR A 177 16.71 -2.52 -10.28
CA THR A 177 17.58 -2.56 -11.48
C THR A 177 16.75 -2.42 -12.75
N PHE A 178 15.67 -3.18 -12.90
CA PHE A 178 14.85 -3.14 -14.11
C PHE A 178 14.20 -1.77 -14.29
N PHE A 179 13.55 -1.23 -13.25
CA PHE A 179 12.85 0.06 -13.33
C PHE A 179 13.82 1.21 -13.56
N SER A 180 14.97 1.23 -12.90
CA SER A 180 15.96 2.29 -13.10
C SER A 180 16.46 2.33 -14.54
N ASN A 181 16.72 1.16 -15.15
CA ASN A 181 17.14 1.09 -16.55
C ASN A 181 16.01 1.54 -17.49
N CYS A 182 14.76 1.15 -17.22
CA CYS A 182 13.62 1.64 -18.00
C CYS A 182 13.48 3.17 -17.90
N ILE A 183 13.66 3.76 -16.71
CA ILE A 183 13.63 5.22 -16.53
C ILE A 183 14.74 5.91 -17.34
N ILE A 184 15.97 5.37 -17.32
CA ILE A 184 17.10 5.94 -18.08
C ILE A 184 16.77 5.96 -19.58
N ILE A 185 16.27 4.86 -20.13
CA ILE A 185 15.93 4.76 -21.55
C ILE A 185 14.72 5.63 -21.89
N ALA A 186 13.69 5.63 -21.05
CA ALA A 186 12.51 6.47 -21.25
C ALA A 186 12.89 7.95 -21.32
N LYS A 187 13.76 8.42 -20.42
CA LYS A 187 14.29 9.80 -20.46
C LYS A 187 15.13 10.08 -21.69
N LYS A 188 15.95 9.12 -22.14
CA LYS A 188 16.76 9.28 -23.36
C LYS A 188 15.91 9.40 -24.62
N ARG A 189 14.69 8.84 -24.60
CA ARG A 189 13.76 8.78 -25.74
C ARG A 189 12.54 9.70 -25.59
N ASP A 190 12.50 10.53 -24.55
CA ASP A 190 11.36 11.39 -24.20
C ASP A 190 10.02 10.60 -24.10
N ASP A 191 10.08 9.37 -23.59
CA ASP A 191 8.93 8.48 -23.42
C ASP A 191 8.23 8.70 -22.08
N GLU A 192 7.33 9.69 -22.05
CA GLU A 192 6.55 10.03 -20.85
C GLU A 192 5.60 8.90 -20.40
N LEU A 193 5.08 8.12 -21.35
CA LEU A 193 4.11 7.06 -21.04
C LEU A 193 4.76 5.97 -20.19
N LEU A 194 5.97 5.56 -20.57
CA LEU A 194 6.72 4.56 -19.80
C LEU A 194 7.10 5.09 -18.40
N LEU A 195 7.47 6.36 -18.28
CA LEU A 195 7.74 6.98 -16.97
C LEU A 195 6.51 6.94 -16.05
N VAL A 196 5.32 7.26 -16.59
CA VAL A 196 4.05 7.19 -15.85
C VAL A 196 3.70 5.75 -15.47
N GLU A 197 3.93 4.78 -16.36
CA GLU A 197 3.68 3.36 -16.07
C GLU A 197 4.55 2.86 -14.90
N ILE A 198 5.85 3.19 -14.91
CA ILE A 198 6.80 2.83 -13.84
C ILE A 198 6.39 3.51 -12.52
N ALA A 199 6.05 4.80 -12.55
CA ALA A 199 5.59 5.52 -11.37
C ALA A 199 4.30 4.89 -10.79
N GLY A 200 3.35 4.53 -11.65
CA GLY A 200 2.09 3.91 -11.26
C GLY A 200 2.24 2.50 -10.70
N ILE A 201 3.19 1.70 -11.20
CA ILE A 201 3.51 0.39 -10.61
C ILE A 201 4.18 0.58 -9.24
N THR A 202 5.13 1.51 -9.15
CA THR A 202 5.84 1.83 -7.91
C THR A 202 4.87 2.30 -6.82
N ASP A 203 3.91 3.17 -7.17
CA ASP A 203 2.85 3.61 -6.25
C ASP A 203 1.99 2.47 -5.73
N LYS A 204 1.62 1.50 -6.59
CA LYS A 204 0.85 0.33 -6.18
C LYS A 204 1.64 -0.54 -5.20
N ILE A 205 2.93 -0.75 -5.43
CA ILE A 205 3.80 -1.49 -4.50
C ILE A 205 3.87 -0.77 -3.14
N MET A 206 4.14 0.54 -3.15
CA MET A 206 4.17 1.33 -1.91
C MET A 206 2.84 1.32 -1.17
N ALA A 207 1.71 1.40 -1.88
CA ALA A 207 0.38 1.36 -1.27
C ALA A 207 0.10 0.03 -0.55
N MET A 208 0.63 -1.10 -1.04
CA MET A 208 0.51 -2.39 -0.39
C MET A 208 1.44 -2.54 0.84
N ILE A 209 2.58 -1.85 0.87
CA ILE A 209 3.54 -1.85 1.99
C ILE A 209 3.10 -0.88 3.11
N ASN A 210 2.56 0.29 2.76
CA ASN A 210 2.24 1.37 3.70
C ASN A 210 1.46 0.95 4.97
N PRO A 211 0.52 -0.02 4.93
CA PRO A 211 -0.19 -0.46 6.13
C PRO A 211 0.72 -1.00 7.24
N VAL A 212 1.99 -1.31 6.96
CA VAL A 212 2.94 -1.79 7.96
C VAL A 212 3.14 -0.74 9.04
N PHE A 213 3.08 0.55 8.68
CA PHE A 213 3.21 1.68 9.61
C PHE A 213 1.91 2.07 10.31
N SER A 214 0.83 1.31 10.11
CA SER A 214 -0.47 1.61 10.73
C SER A 214 -0.57 1.22 12.20
N GLY A 215 0.45 0.51 12.72
CA GLY A 215 0.65 0.17 14.13
C GLY A 215 0.88 1.39 15.02
N LYS A 216 0.62 1.25 16.33
CA LYS A 216 0.77 2.35 17.29
C LYS A 216 2.23 2.70 17.63
N SER A 217 3.16 1.80 17.35
CA SER A 217 4.59 1.97 17.64
C SER A 217 5.38 1.33 16.52
N LEU A 218 6.30 2.11 15.95
CA LEU A 218 7.32 1.59 15.05
C LEU A 218 8.25 0.67 15.82
N ARG A 219 8.27 -0.60 15.45
CA ARG A 219 9.23 -1.55 16.00
C ARG A 219 10.57 -1.35 15.29
N THR A 220 11.68 -1.57 15.99
CA THR A 220 13.03 -1.39 15.42
C THR A 220 13.24 -2.24 14.16
N ASN A 221 12.66 -3.44 14.12
CA ASN A 221 12.68 -4.31 12.95
C ASN A 221 11.83 -3.79 11.78
N GLU A 222 10.88 -2.86 11.98
CA GLU A 222 10.10 -2.25 10.89
C GLU A 222 10.82 -1.08 10.20
N LEU A 223 11.96 -0.63 10.74
CA LEU A 223 12.77 0.44 10.12
C LEU A 223 13.18 0.09 8.69
N ILE A 224 13.45 -1.18 8.41
CA ILE A 224 13.76 -1.66 7.06
C ILE A 224 12.67 -1.33 6.05
N TYR A 225 11.40 -1.42 6.44
CA TYR A 225 10.29 -1.10 5.55
C TYR A 225 10.21 0.40 5.25
N HIS A 226 10.65 1.26 6.18
CA HIS A 226 10.83 2.68 5.89
C HIS A 226 11.91 2.93 4.85
N TYR A 227 13.06 2.25 4.96
CA TYR A 227 14.13 2.35 3.96
C TYR A 227 13.68 1.81 2.60
N LEU A 228 12.93 0.70 2.58
CA LEU A 228 12.35 0.18 1.34
C LEU A 228 11.42 1.21 0.68
N ILE A 229 10.50 1.81 1.43
CA ILE A 229 9.61 2.86 0.91
C ILE A 229 10.40 4.07 0.44
N TYR A 230 11.45 4.46 1.16
CA TYR A 230 12.34 5.54 0.74
C TYR A 230 12.96 5.26 -0.62
N GLU A 231 13.57 4.10 -0.83
CA GLU A 231 14.17 3.74 -2.12
C GLU A 231 13.14 3.64 -3.26
N LEU A 232 11.91 3.18 -2.98
CA LEU A 232 10.82 3.18 -3.95
C LEU A 232 10.34 4.62 -4.27
N ARG A 233 10.30 5.52 -3.29
CA ARG A 233 9.99 6.94 -3.52
C ARG A 233 11.05 7.61 -4.37
N GLU A 234 12.32 7.38 -4.09
CA GLU A 234 13.45 7.88 -4.90
C GLU A 234 13.36 7.39 -6.34
N LEU A 235 13.05 6.10 -6.54
CA LEU A 235 12.83 5.52 -7.86
C LEU A 235 11.67 6.20 -8.61
N LYS A 236 10.54 6.42 -7.93
CA LYS A 236 9.39 7.16 -8.50
C LYS A 236 9.76 8.60 -8.83
N ALA A 237 10.39 9.32 -7.90
CA ALA A 237 10.78 10.71 -8.06
C ALA A 237 11.73 10.87 -9.27
N THR A 238 12.65 9.93 -9.43
CA THR A 238 13.50 9.84 -10.62
C THR A 238 12.69 9.69 -11.90
N ALA A 239 11.60 8.91 -11.90
CA ALA A 239 10.73 8.74 -13.07
C ALA A 239 9.96 10.03 -13.43
N ILE A 240 9.38 10.71 -12.44
CA ILE A 240 8.50 11.87 -12.65
C ILE A 240 9.23 13.22 -12.66
N GLY A 241 10.53 13.24 -12.35
CA GLY A 241 11.33 14.46 -12.32
C GLY A 241 11.11 15.35 -11.10
N GLU A 242 10.52 14.81 -10.03
CA GLU A 242 10.37 15.51 -8.75
C GLU A 242 11.66 15.42 -7.94
N ASN A 243 12.11 16.53 -7.34
CA ASN A 243 13.12 16.49 -6.30
C ASN A 243 12.44 16.14 -4.96
N LEU A 244 12.90 15.08 -4.30
CA LEU A 244 12.51 14.77 -2.92
C LEU A 244 13.26 15.74 -1.99
N ALA A 245 12.64 16.89 -1.73
CA ALA A 245 13.09 17.88 -0.75
C ALA A 245 12.49 17.61 0.64
#